data_AF-A0A4U7L252-F1
#
_entry.id   AF-A0A4U7L252-F1
#
_cell.length_a   1.000
_cell.length_b   1.000
_cell.length_c   1.000
_cell.angle_alpha   90.00
_cell.angle_beta   90.00
_cell.angle_gamma   90.00
#
_symmetry.space_group_name_H-M   'P 1'
#
loop_
_entity.id
_entity.type
_entity.pdbx_description
1 polymer ?
#
loop_
_entity_poly.entity_id
_entity_poly.type
_entity_poly.pdbx_seq_one_letter_code
_entity_poly.pdbx_strand_id
1 'polypeptide(L)'
;MDPGVHYVKKALENPSISMPEEGALDHLPWTQGRPIMMSGEEMLTDMQAAARIGSKAFWLADPVHGYLSIKPSTGDIYLPPSTQDAADVEQVVRRYKSYQNTYGNGFALVRWGPPLDLEAFYRSQRGAPSLKDYPRFASNSGTREQMIEALRRYGRFRLYKKLPDGSRKAYKVKLEREAPSARTSPLRLSVDELTAEERLQEELYSMMRKIRLPV
;
A
#
# COMPACT_ATOMS: atom_id res chain seq x y z
N MET A 1 -0.72 19.22 -20.25
CA MET A 1 -1.14 17.83 -20.55
C MET A 1 0.09 16.97 -20.69
N ASP A 2 0.10 15.79 -20.07
CA ASP A 2 1.25 14.89 -20.04
C ASP A 2 1.44 14.15 -21.39
N PRO A 3 2.61 14.25 -22.05
CA PRO A 3 2.87 13.59 -23.33
C PRO A 3 2.81 12.05 -23.28
N GLY A 4 3.12 11.46 -22.13
CA GLY A 4 3.14 10.01 -21.93
C GLY A 4 1.77 9.38 -22.11
N VAL A 5 0.71 10.07 -21.68
CA VAL A 5 -0.68 9.60 -21.85
C VAL A 5 -1.04 9.42 -23.34
N HIS A 6 -0.66 10.37 -24.19
CA HIS A 6 -0.91 10.27 -25.63
C HIS A 6 -0.09 9.16 -26.28
N TYR A 7 1.13 8.93 -25.80
CA TYR A 7 1.96 7.81 -26.27
C TYR A 7 1.34 6.47 -25.90
N VAL A 8 0.87 6.31 -24.66
CA VAL A 8 0.13 5.11 -24.21
C VAL A 8 -1.10 4.87 -25.09
N LYS A 9 -1.91 5.90 -25.37
CA LYS A 9 -3.06 5.76 -26.28
C LYS A 9 -2.64 5.24 -27.65
N LYS A 10 -1.66 5.89 -28.29
CA LYS A 10 -1.17 5.47 -29.62
C LYS A 10 -0.70 4.02 -29.61
N ALA A 11 0.02 3.60 -28.57
CA ALA A 11 0.51 2.22 -28.47
C ALA A 11 -0.59 1.19 -28.18
N LEU A 12 -1.70 1.59 -27.54
CA LEU A 12 -2.88 0.74 -27.40
C LEU A 12 -3.66 0.61 -28.72
N GLU A 13 -3.68 1.65 -29.53
CA GLU A 13 -4.35 1.66 -30.85
C GLU A 13 -3.49 0.99 -31.94
N ASN A 14 -2.17 1.03 -31.82
CA ASN A 14 -1.22 0.48 -32.78
C ASN A 14 -0.15 -0.40 -32.09
N PRO A 15 -0.31 -1.73 -32.09
CA PRO A 15 0.64 -2.67 -31.49
C PRO A 15 2.06 -2.64 -32.09
N SER A 16 2.26 -2.02 -33.26
CA SER A 16 3.58 -1.85 -33.85
C SER A 16 4.43 -0.77 -33.17
N ILE A 17 3.84 0.04 -32.29
CA ILE A 17 4.57 1.00 -31.46
C ILE A 17 5.20 0.24 -30.30
N SER A 18 6.53 0.13 -30.32
CA SER A 18 7.29 -0.50 -29.23
C SER A 18 7.14 0.32 -27.96
N MET A 19 6.55 -0.30 -26.94
CA MET A 19 6.53 0.25 -25.59
C MET A 19 7.67 -0.33 -24.77
N PRO A 20 8.17 0.39 -23.75
CA PRO A 20 9.01 -0.21 -22.72
C PRO A 20 8.27 -1.38 -22.04
N GLU A 21 9.05 -2.23 -21.36
CA GLU A 21 8.48 -3.31 -20.55
C GLU A 21 7.59 -2.71 -19.44
N GLU A 22 6.45 -3.36 -19.20
CA GLU A 22 5.48 -2.89 -18.21
C GLU A 22 6.08 -2.95 -16.81
N GLY A 23 5.97 -1.84 -16.08
CA GLY A 23 6.33 -1.78 -14.67
C GLY A 23 5.30 -2.51 -13.80
N ALA A 24 5.73 -2.99 -12.64
CA ALA A 24 4.79 -3.38 -11.58
C ALA A 24 4.11 -2.12 -11.01
N LEU A 25 2.84 -2.19 -10.63
CA LEU A 25 2.10 -1.05 -10.05
C LEU A 25 2.04 -1.11 -8.50
N ASP A 26 2.80 -2.02 -7.90
CA ASP A 26 2.78 -2.29 -6.47
C ASP A 26 3.38 -1.16 -5.62
N HIS A 27 4.14 -0.24 -6.24
CA HIS A 27 4.74 0.93 -5.59
C HIS A 27 3.84 2.17 -5.56
N LEU A 28 2.67 2.12 -6.21
CA LEU A 28 1.75 3.26 -6.27
C LEU A 28 0.61 3.11 -5.24
N PRO A 29 0.06 4.23 -4.73
CA PRO A 29 -1.20 4.21 -4.02
C PRO A 29 -2.38 4.02 -4.99
N TRP A 30 -3.48 3.45 -4.50
CA TRP A 30 -4.67 3.11 -5.27
C TRP A 30 -5.95 3.61 -4.60
N THR A 31 -6.93 3.95 -5.42
CA THR A 31 -8.30 4.16 -4.98
C THR A 31 -9.28 3.76 -6.07
N GLN A 32 -10.47 3.29 -5.71
CA GLN A 32 -11.53 2.92 -6.66
C GLN A 32 -11.04 1.96 -7.77
N GLY A 33 -10.12 1.05 -7.46
CA GLY A 33 -9.54 0.10 -8.42
C GLY A 33 -8.60 0.71 -9.47
N ARG A 34 -8.08 1.92 -9.21
CA ARG A 34 -7.16 2.65 -10.10
C ARG A 34 -5.91 3.09 -9.34
N PRO A 35 -4.70 2.93 -9.91
CA PRO A 35 -3.50 3.49 -9.34
C PRO A 35 -3.52 5.02 -9.47
N ILE A 36 -2.82 5.69 -8.56
CA ILE A 36 -2.65 7.13 -8.52
C ILE A 36 -1.20 7.45 -8.85
N MET A 37 -0.99 8.10 -9.99
CA MET A 37 0.29 8.61 -10.43
C MET A 37 0.60 9.88 -9.63
N MET A 38 1.58 9.79 -8.75
CA MET A 38 1.97 10.87 -7.85
C MET A 38 2.83 11.90 -8.61
N SER A 39 2.65 13.19 -8.29
CA SER A 39 3.39 14.26 -8.94
C SER A 39 4.91 14.08 -8.81
N GLY A 40 5.61 14.07 -9.94
CA GLY A 40 7.06 13.90 -10.04
C GLY A 40 7.54 12.44 -10.08
N GLU A 41 6.62 11.47 -10.00
CA GLU A 41 6.91 10.03 -10.01
C GLU A 41 6.26 9.32 -11.21
N GLU A 42 5.67 10.08 -12.15
CA GLU A 42 4.92 9.52 -13.26
C GLU A 42 5.84 8.90 -14.31
N MET A 43 5.85 7.56 -14.38
CA MET A 43 6.61 6.82 -15.38
C MET A 43 5.69 6.34 -16.51
N LEU A 44 6.19 6.42 -17.75
CA LEU A 44 5.47 5.92 -18.92
C LEU A 44 5.10 4.44 -18.79
N THR A 45 5.98 3.64 -18.19
CA THR A 45 5.79 2.21 -17.90
C THR A 45 4.62 1.97 -16.95
N ASP A 46 4.43 2.85 -15.97
CA ASP A 46 3.34 2.75 -14.99
C ASP A 46 2.01 3.16 -15.63
N MET A 47 2.01 4.23 -16.44
CA MET A 47 0.83 4.63 -17.21
C MET A 47 0.38 3.52 -18.16
N GLN A 48 1.33 2.85 -18.82
CA GLN A 48 1.03 1.71 -19.70
C GLN A 48 0.43 0.54 -18.93
N ALA A 49 1.08 0.11 -17.83
CA ALA A 49 0.59 -0.99 -17.00
C ALA A 49 -0.82 -0.65 -16.48
N ALA A 50 -1.03 0.57 -15.99
CA ALA A 50 -2.32 1.03 -15.48
C ALA A 50 -3.41 1.16 -16.57
N ALA A 51 -3.03 1.39 -17.82
CA ALA A 51 -3.98 1.39 -18.92
C ALA A 51 -4.45 -0.03 -19.32
N ARG A 52 -3.74 -1.07 -18.87
CA ARG A 52 -4.02 -2.48 -19.21
C ARG A 52 -4.63 -3.29 -18.06
N ILE A 53 -4.60 -2.80 -16.82
CA ILE A 53 -5.34 -3.43 -15.71
C ILE A 53 -6.86 -3.37 -15.92
N GLY A 54 -7.63 -4.12 -15.11
CA GLY A 54 -9.08 -4.29 -15.30
C GLY A 54 -9.90 -3.00 -15.41
N SER A 55 -9.48 -1.89 -14.78
CA SER A 55 -10.16 -0.59 -14.88
C SER A 55 -9.77 0.22 -16.13
N LYS A 56 -8.66 -0.13 -16.79
CA LYS A 56 -8.06 0.58 -17.95
C LYS A 56 -7.92 2.09 -17.72
N ALA A 57 -7.69 2.47 -16.47
CA ALA A 57 -7.74 3.85 -16.02
C ALA A 57 -6.82 4.09 -14.83
N PHE A 58 -6.32 5.32 -14.71
CA PHE A 58 -5.51 5.76 -13.59
C PHE A 58 -5.78 7.23 -13.25
N TRP A 59 -5.41 7.63 -12.05
CA TRP A 59 -5.41 9.02 -11.64
C TRP A 59 -4.07 9.65 -11.97
N LEU A 60 -4.07 10.82 -12.59
CA LEU A 60 -2.86 11.57 -12.92
C LEU A 60 -2.90 12.94 -12.28
N ALA A 61 -1.82 13.32 -11.58
CA ALA A 61 -1.71 14.65 -11.01
C ALA A 61 -1.76 15.73 -12.11
N ASP A 62 -2.54 16.77 -11.89
CA ASP A 62 -2.67 17.92 -12.78
C ASP A 62 -2.51 19.23 -11.97
N PRO A 63 -1.66 20.17 -12.40
CA PRO A 63 -1.42 21.42 -11.66
C PRO A 63 -2.65 22.29 -11.44
N VAL A 64 -3.68 22.16 -12.29
CA VAL A 64 -4.86 23.05 -12.28
C VAL A 64 -6.04 22.36 -11.62
N HIS A 65 -6.25 21.07 -11.89
CA HIS A 65 -7.43 20.31 -11.46
C HIS A 65 -7.14 19.31 -10.34
N GLY A 66 -5.91 19.29 -9.81
CA GLY A 66 -5.49 18.35 -8.77
C GLY A 66 -5.19 16.98 -9.34
N TYR A 67 -6.22 16.18 -9.64
CA TYR A 67 -6.09 14.86 -10.27
C TYR A 67 -7.13 14.65 -11.37
N LEU A 68 -6.68 14.14 -12.52
CA LEU A 68 -7.55 13.80 -13.64
C LEU A 68 -7.71 12.28 -13.75
N SER A 69 -8.91 11.82 -14.14
CA SER A 69 -9.14 10.42 -14.50
C SER A 69 -8.66 10.23 -15.93
N ILE A 70 -7.60 9.45 -16.12
CA ILE A 70 -7.06 9.12 -17.44
C ILE A 70 -7.63 7.80 -17.92
N LYS A 71 -8.21 7.79 -19.13
CA LYS A 71 -8.72 6.60 -19.82
C LYS A 71 -8.16 6.57 -21.24
N PRO A 72 -6.98 5.96 -21.47
CA PRO A 72 -6.33 6.02 -22.78
C PRO A 72 -7.11 5.32 -23.90
N SER A 73 -7.99 4.37 -23.56
CA SER A 73 -8.80 3.60 -24.51
C SER A 73 -10.07 4.30 -25.01
N THR A 74 -10.38 5.51 -24.50
CA THR A 74 -11.57 6.27 -24.89
C THR A 74 -11.24 7.47 -25.78
N GLY A 75 -12.25 8.00 -26.46
CA GLY A 75 -12.15 9.26 -27.19
C GLY A 75 -11.73 10.40 -26.26
N ASP A 76 -12.43 10.52 -25.13
CA ASP A 76 -12.11 11.44 -24.05
C ASP A 76 -11.07 10.81 -23.12
N ILE A 77 -9.81 11.16 -23.35
CA ILE A 77 -8.66 10.61 -22.61
C ILE A 77 -8.61 11.16 -21.17
N TYR A 78 -8.90 12.45 -21.04
CA TYR A 78 -8.85 13.20 -19.79
C TYR A 78 -10.27 13.48 -19.34
N LEU A 79 -10.69 12.88 -18.24
CA LEU A 79 -11.98 13.13 -17.63
C LEU A 79 -11.77 13.90 -16.33
N PRO A 80 -12.44 15.05 -16.14
CA PRO A 80 -12.43 15.72 -14.85
C PRO A 80 -13.03 14.78 -13.79
N PRO A 81 -12.48 14.74 -12.57
CA PRO A 81 -13.02 13.94 -11.49
C PRO A 81 -14.39 14.48 -11.08
N SER A 82 -15.29 13.61 -10.61
CA SER A 82 -16.42 14.09 -9.82
C SER A 82 -15.93 14.69 -8.50
N THR A 83 -16.76 15.48 -7.82
CA THR A 83 -16.41 16.03 -6.49
C THR A 83 -16.06 14.93 -5.48
N GLN A 84 -16.76 13.79 -5.55
CA GLN A 84 -16.47 12.65 -4.68
C GLN A 84 -15.13 11.99 -5.03
N ASP A 85 -14.86 11.78 -6.33
CA ASP A 85 -13.60 11.16 -6.76
C ASP A 85 -12.40 12.03 -6.38
N ALA A 86 -12.50 13.35 -6.56
CA ALA A 86 -11.47 14.29 -6.16
C ALA A 86 -11.18 14.20 -4.66
N ALA A 87 -12.24 14.19 -3.83
CA ALA A 87 -12.10 14.06 -2.38
C ALA A 87 -11.49 12.70 -1.96
N ASP A 88 -11.86 11.60 -2.62
CA ASP A 88 -11.34 10.27 -2.36
C ASP A 88 -9.85 10.16 -2.70
N VAL A 89 -9.45 10.65 -3.89
CA VAL A 89 -8.05 10.65 -4.34
C VAL A 89 -7.20 11.50 -3.41
N GLU A 90 -7.62 12.73 -3.08
CA GLU A 90 -6.90 13.59 -2.15
C GLU A 90 -6.76 12.97 -0.77
N GLN A 91 -7.82 12.31 -0.27
CA GLN A 91 -7.79 11.63 1.01
C GLN A 91 -6.76 10.49 1.00
N VAL A 92 -6.76 9.66 -0.05
CA VAL A 92 -5.83 8.53 -0.20
C VAL A 92 -4.40 9.05 -0.30
N VAL A 93 -4.12 10.06 -1.13
CA VAL A 93 -2.78 10.66 -1.25
C VAL A 93 -2.28 11.21 0.09
N ARG A 94 -3.12 11.97 0.80
CA ARG A 94 -2.77 12.52 2.11
C ARG A 94 -2.50 11.43 3.14
N ARG A 95 -3.36 10.40 3.21
CA ARG A 95 -3.22 9.29 4.15
C ARG A 95 -2.04 8.39 3.81
N TYR A 96 -1.78 8.13 2.53
CA TYR A 96 -0.62 7.41 2.06
C TYR A 96 0.67 8.09 2.49
N LYS A 97 0.86 9.39 2.20
CA LYS A 97 2.02 10.17 2.65
C LYS A 97 2.17 10.17 4.18
N SER A 98 1.06 10.32 4.90
CA SER A 98 1.07 10.24 6.37
C SER A 98 1.51 8.86 6.86
N TYR A 99 1.02 7.77 6.27
CA TYR A 99 1.41 6.41 6.63
C TYR A 99 2.87 6.11 6.26
N GLN A 100 3.32 6.58 5.10
CA GLN A 100 4.72 6.46 4.67
C GLN A 100 5.64 7.14 5.67
N ASN A 101 5.29 8.35 6.10
CA ASN A 101 6.04 9.06 7.13
C ASN A 101 5.99 8.35 8.48
N THR A 102 4.82 7.88 8.92
CA THR A 102 4.64 7.31 10.27
C THR A 102 5.16 5.88 10.41
N TYR A 103 4.97 5.05 9.39
CA TYR A 103 5.17 3.60 9.43
C TYR A 103 6.15 3.08 8.37
N GLY A 104 6.56 3.92 7.42
CA GLY A 104 7.43 3.53 6.32
C GLY A 104 6.68 3.11 5.06
N ASN A 105 7.39 3.10 3.94
CA ASN A 105 6.83 2.91 2.60
C ASN A 105 6.13 1.56 2.43
N GLY A 106 6.78 0.46 2.86
CA GLY A 106 6.24 -0.89 2.73
C GLY A 106 4.86 -1.01 3.36
N PHE A 107 4.67 -0.48 4.58
CA PHE A 107 3.38 -0.55 5.25
C PHE A 107 2.34 0.41 4.66
N ALA A 108 2.76 1.60 4.20
CA ALA A 108 1.88 2.52 3.51
C ALA A 108 1.24 1.87 2.27
N LEU A 109 2.03 1.11 1.50
CA LEU A 109 1.57 0.37 0.32
C LEU A 109 0.76 -0.89 0.65
N VAL A 110 0.95 -1.50 1.82
CA VAL A 110 0.03 -2.55 2.30
C VAL A 110 -1.36 -1.96 2.54
N ARG A 111 -1.44 -0.73 3.06
CA ARG A 111 -2.72 -0.10 3.43
C ARG A 111 -3.41 0.60 2.26
N TRP A 112 -2.64 1.27 1.41
CA TRP A 112 -3.13 2.19 0.39
C TRP A 112 -2.67 1.82 -1.02
N GLY A 113 -1.88 0.77 -1.20
CA GLY A 113 -1.48 0.28 -2.52
C GLY A 113 -2.56 -0.59 -3.17
N PRO A 114 -2.18 -1.50 -4.10
CA PRO A 114 -3.14 -2.36 -4.77
C PRO A 114 -4.04 -3.13 -3.80
N PRO A 115 -5.35 -3.28 -4.10
CA PRO A 115 -6.29 -3.95 -3.22
C PRO A 115 -5.84 -5.35 -2.80
N LEU A 116 -6.05 -5.68 -1.53
CA LEU A 116 -5.73 -6.99 -0.95
C LEU A 116 -7.03 -7.77 -0.68
N ASP A 117 -7.03 -9.06 -1.00
CA ASP A 117 -8.12 -9.96 -0.59
C ASP A 117 -7.93 -10.36 0.89
N LEU A 118 -8.36 -9.46 1.78
CA LEU A 118 -8.25 -9.64 3.21
C LEU A 118 -9.07 -10.84 3.71
N GLU A 119 -10.19 -11.17 3.07
CA GLU A 119 -11.00 -12.34 3.41
C GLU A 119 -10.25 -13.64 3.11
N ALA A 120 -9.59 -13.73 1.95
CA ALA A 120 -8.71 -14.86 1.65
C ALA A 120 -7.58 -14.99 2.69
N PHE A 121 -6.95 -13.87 3.07
CA PHE A 121 -5.90 -13.88 4.09
C PHE A 121 -6.41 -14.35 5.44
N TYR A 122 -7.58 -13.89 5.86
CA TYR A 122 -8.19 -14.25 7.14
C TYR A 122 -8.56 -15.74 7.21
N ARG A 123 -9.03 -16.32 6.11
CA ARG A 123 -9.35 -17.75 6.02
C ARG A 123 -8.11 -18.65 6.01
N SER A 124 -6.98 -18.16 5.50
CA SER A 124 -5.73 -18.94 5.39
C SER A 124 -4.81 -18.87 6.62
N GLN A 125 -5.20 -18.16 7.68
CA GLN A 125 -4.32 -17.91 8.83
C GLN A 125 -4.04 -19.19 9.62
N ARG A 126 -2.78 -19.35 10.04
CA ARG A 126 -2.36 -20.42 10.96
C ARG A 126 -2.57 -20.07 12.43
N GLY A 127 -3.14 -18.91 12.73
CA GLY A 127 -3.27 -18.36 14.07
C GLY A 127 -2.06 -17.53 14.51
N ALA A 128 -2.07 -17.12 15.78
CA ALA A 128 -1.04 -16.25 16.34
C ALA A 128 0.31 -16.99 16.48
N PRO A 129 1.42 -16.47 15.94
CA PRO A 129 2.72 -17.08 16.13
C PRO A 129 3.20 -16.89 17.57
N SER A 130 4.13 -17.75 17.99
CA SER A 130 4.89 -17.55 19.23
C SER A 130 5.69 -16.24 19.16
N LEU A 131 6.12 -15.72 20.31
CA LEU A 131 6.96 -14.50 20.30
C LEU A 131 8.27 -14.71 19.53
N LYS A 132 8.81 -15.94 19.53
CA LYS A 132 10.03 -16.29 18.81
C LYS A 132 9.86 -16.18 17.30
N ASP A 133 8.73 -16.65 16.80
CA ASP A 133 8.44 -16.74 15.35
C ASP A 133 7.64 -15.53 14.83
N TYR A 134 7.38 -14.56 15.70
CA TYR A 134 6.60 -13.38 15.36
C TYR A 134 7.32 -12.59 14.24
N PRO A 135 6.68 -12.32 13.09
CA PRO A 135 7.28 -11.54 12.02
C PRO A 135 7.56 -10.10 12.48
N ARG A 136 8.79 -9.62 12.26
CA ARG A 136 9.24 -8.28 12.66
C ARG A 136 9.89 -7.58 11.48
N PHE A 137 9.47 -6.34 11.23
CA PHE A 137 10.00 -5.53 10.14
C PHE A 137 10.44 -4.16 10.67
N ALA A 138 11.55 -3.63 10.18
CA ALA A 138 11.87 -2.22 10.36
C ALA A 138 11.15 -1.39 9.29
N SER A 139 10.65 -0.22 9.66
CA SER A 139 9.86 0.66 8.79
C SER A 139 10.60 1.09 7.52
N ASN A 140 11.93 1.14 7.55
CA ASN A 140 12.77 1.57 6.44
C ASN A 140 13.20 0.45 5.49
N SER A 141 13.05 -0.82 5.86
CA SER A 141 13.59 -1.96 5.10
C SER A 141 12.60 -3.10 4.89
N GLY A 142 11.50 -3.15 5.64
CA GLY A 142 10.43 -4.11 5.40
C GLY A 142 9.70 -3.79 4.10
N THR A 143 9.61 -4.77 3.20
CA THR A 143 8.89 -4.62 1.93
C THR A 143 7.40 -4.88 2.10
N ARG A 144 6.60 -4.40 1.13
CA ARG A 144 5.15 -4.63 1.10
C ARG A 144 4.83 -6.13 1.04
N GLU A 145 5.56 -6.88 0.22
CA GLU A 145 5.36 -8.31 -0.03
C GLU A 145 5.63 -9.13 1.24
N GLN A 146 6.70 -8.80 1.97
CA GLN A 146 7.02 -9.44 3.26
C GLN A 146 5.91 -9.23 4.29
N MET A 147 5.35 -8.01 4.35
CA MET A 147 4.26 -7.68 5.27
C MET A 147 2.94 -8.36 4.85
N ILE A 148 2.61 -8.39 3.55
CA ILE A 148 1.47 -9.15 3.02
C ILE A 148 1.61 -10.63 3.39
N GLU A 149 2.79 -11.21 3.24
CA GLU A 149 3.00 -12.61 3.55
C GLU A 149 2.84 -12.90 5.04
N ALA A 150 3.31 -12.00 5.90
CA ALA A 150 3.07 -12.10 7.33
C ALA A 150 1.58 -12.02 7.69
N LEU A 151 0.82 -11.12 7.05
CA LEU A 151 -0.63 -11.03 7.22
C LEU A 151 -1.34 -12.29 6.73
N ARG A 152 -0.95 -12.84 5.58
CA ARG A 152 -1.54 -14.06 5.02
C ARG A 152 -1.29 -15.28 5.92
N ARG A 153 -0.07 -15.43 6.42
CA ARG A 153 0.33 -16.59 7.25
C ARG A 153 -0.18 -16.51 8.68
N TYR A 154 -0.05 -15.34 9.30
CA TYR A 154 -0.19 -15.17 10.76
C TYR A 154 -1.28 -14.16 11.15
N GLY A 155 -1.84 -13.43 10.18
CA GLY A 155 -2.78 -12.35 10.44
C GLY A 155 -2.16 -11.15 11.15
N ARG A 156 -0.84 -11.12 11.37
CA ARG A 156 -0.18 -10.09 12.18
C ARG A 156 1.33 -10.01 11.98
N PHE A 157 1.90 -8.85 12.29
CA PHE A 157 3.34 -8.63 12.38
C PHE A 157 3.67 -7.44 13.31
N ARG A 158 4.95 -7.29 13.68
CA ARG A 158 5.47 -6.12 14.40
C ARG A 158 6.20 -5.21 13.42
N LEU A 159 6.01 -3.92 13.59
CA LEU A 159 6.68 -2.89 12.80
C LEU A 159 7.46 -1.97 13.73
N TYR A 160 8.76 -1.82 13.50
CA TYR A 160 9.63 -0.99 14.32
C TYR A 160 10.05 0.23 13.53
N LYS A 161 9.99 1.38 14.17
CA LYS A 161 10.46 2.64 13.61
C LYS A 161 11.45 3.28 14.56
N LYS A 162 12.65 3.56 14.04
CA LYS A 162 13.61 4.42 14.70
C LYS A 162 13.23 5.89 14.46
N LEU A 163 13.16 6.66 15.54
CA LEU A 163 12.88 8.09 15.51
C LEU A 163 14.20 8.89 15.39
N PRO A 164 14.14 10.17 14.97
CA PRO A 164 15.34 11.01 14.80
C PRO A 164 16.16 11.19 16.07
N ASP A 165 15.51 11.18 17.23
CA ASP A 165 16.16 11.24 18.56
C ASP A 165 16.83 9.92 18.98
N GLY A 166 16.80 8.91 18.12
CA GLY A 166 17.35 7.58 18.37
C GLY A 166 16.42 6.65 19.14
N SER A 167 15.29 7.14 19.65
CA SER A 167 14.28 6.32 20.31
C SER A 167 13.57 5.41 19.30
N ARG A 168 12.88 4.39 19.79
CA ARG A 168 12.17 3.41 18.94
C ARG A 168 10.70 3.36 19.30
N LYS A 169 9.87 3.41 18.26
CA LYS A 169 8.45 3.04 18.35
C LYS A 169 8.27 1.66 17.75
N ALA A 170 7.41 0.87 18.37
CA ALA A 170 7.01 -0.43 17.87
C ALA A 170 5.50 -0.46 17.76
N TYR A 171 5.01 -1.01 16.65
CA TYR A 171 3.59 -1.16 16.38
C TYR A 171 3.24 -2.63 16.16
N LYS A 172 2.02 -3.01 16.53
CA LYS A 172 1.41 -4.28 16.19
C LYS A 172 0.40 -4.04 15.08
N VAL A 173 0.61 -4.72 13.98
CA VAL A 173 -0.34 -4.73 12.87
C VAL A 173 -1.09 -6.04 12.93
N LYS A 174 -2.43 -5.99 12.88
CA LYS A 174 -3.28 -7.17 12.89
C LYS A 174 -4.38 -7.07 11.85
N LEU A 175 -4.73 -8.22 11.27
CA LEU A 175 -5.94 -8.40 10.50
C LEU A 175 -7.06 -8.85 11.43
N GLU A 176 -8.09 -8.03 11.57
CA GLU A 176 -9.19 -8.25 12.50
C GLU A 176 -10.54 -7.86 11.88
N ARG A 177 -11.63 -8.42 12.40
CA ARG A 177 -12.99 -7.96 12.09
C ARG A 177 -13.27 -6.67 12.86
N GLU A 178 -13.89 -5.70 12.21
CA GLU A 178 -14.30 -4.44 12.84
C GLU A 178 -15.21 -4.66 14.06
N ALA A 179 -16.17 -5.58 13.93
CA ALA A 179 -17.01 -6.07 15.01
C ALA A 179 -16.75 -7.57 15.22
N PRO A 180 -15.93 -7.96 16.21
CA PRO A 180 -15.55 -9.36 16.45
C PRO A 180 -16.73 -10.30 16.69
N SER A 181 -17.83 -9.78 17.24
CA SER A 181 -19.06 -10.54 17.51
C SER A 181 -19.88 -10.85 16.25
N ALA A 182 -19.67 -10.12 15.15
CA ALA A 182 -20.40 -10.30 13.90
C ALA A 182 -19.54 -11.08 12.89
N ARG A 183 -19.97 -12.31 12.57
CA ARG A 183 -19.25 -13.20 11.62
C ARG A 183 -19.08 -12.60 10.22
N THR A 184 -19.94 -11.66 9.83
CA THR A 184 -19.95 -10.98 8.53
C THR A 184 -19.35 -9.57 8.58
N SER A 185 -18.78 -9.15 9.71
CA SER A 185 -18.17 -7.83 9.82
C SER A 185 -17.00 -7.68 8.85
N PRO A 186 -16.84 -6.50 8.20
CA PRO A 186 -15.68 -6.21 7.36
C PRO A 186 -14.37 -6.45 8.12
N LEU A 187 -13.37 -6.93 7.36
CA LEU A 187 -12.00 -7.06 7.84
C LEU A 187 -11.24 -5.76 7.64
N ARG A 188 -10.40 -5.42 8.60
CA ARG A 188 -9.51 -4.27 8.55
C ARG A 188 -8.12 -4.61 9.07
N LEU A 189 -7.16 -3.79 8.68
CA LEU A 189 -5.85 -3.75 9.31
C LEU A 189 -5.92 -2.77 10.50
N SER A 190 -5.72 -3.28 11.71
CA SER A 190 -5.49 -2.45 12.90
C SER A 190 -4.00 -2.24 13.11
N VAL A 191 -3.65 -1.07 13.63
CA VAL A 191 -2.27 -0.65 13.89
C VAL A 191 -2.26 0.05 15.23
N ASP A 192 -1.70 -0.60 16.23
CA ASP A 192 -1.60 -0.06 17.58
C ASP A 192 -0.13 0.00 18.01
N GLU A 193 0.22 0.95 18.87
CA GLU A 193 1.53 0.91 19.54
C GLU A 193 1.63 -0.33 20.46
N LEU A 194 2.84 -0.87 20.60
CA LEU A 194 3.09 -1.90 21.60
C LEU A 194 2.95 -1.30 22.99
N THR A 195 2.21 -2.02 23.84
CA THR A 195 2.13 -1.69 25.26
C THR A 195 3.52 -1.77 25.92
N ALA A 196 3.68 -1.13 27.08
CA ALA A 196 4.93 -1.18 27.83
C ALA A 196 5.32 -2.63 28.20
N GLU A 197 4.33 -3.45 28.55
CA GLU A 197 4.53 -4.87 28.85
C GLU A 197 4.99 -5.66 27.61
N GLU A 198 4.34 -5.48 26.46
CA GLU A 198 4.75 -6.13 25.20
C GLU A 198 6.19 -5.75 24.82
N ARG A 199 6.56 -4.48 25.00
CA ARG A 199 7.94 -4.00 24.73
C ARG A 199 8.95 -4.65 25.67
N LEU A 200 8.69 -4.64 26.98
CA LEU A 200 9.56 -5.25 27.97
C LEU A 200 9.75 -6.75 27.72
N GLN A 201 8.68 -7.45 27.35
CA GLN A 201 8.73 -8.87 27.02
C GLN A 201 9.64 -9.14 25.81
N GLU A 202 9.52 -8.33 24.76
CA GLU A 202 10.39 -8.46 23.58
C GLU A 202 11.84 -8.09 23.87
N GLU A 203 12.09 -7.06 24.68
CA GLU A 203 13.43 -6.69 25.12
C GLU A 203 14.10 -7.82 25.92
N LEU A 204 13.38 -8.44 26.86
CA LEU A 204 13.88 -9.57 27.63
C LEU A 204 14.23 -10.76 26.72
N TYR A 205 13.35 -11.09 25.77
CA TYR A 205 13.63 -12.15 24.79
C TYR A 205 14.81 -11.82 23.90
N SER A 206 14.99 -10.55 23.53
CA SER A 206 16.13 -10.09 22.75
C SER A 206 17.43 -10.18 23.57
N MET A 207 17.40 -9.81 24.85
CA MET A 207 18.55 -9.89 25.75
C MET A 207 19.01 -11.34 25.96
N MET A 208 18.06 -12.26 26.09
CA MET A 208 18.32 -13.70 26.13
C MET A 208 18.70 -14.30 24.75
N ARG A 209 18.87 -13.46 23.70
CA ARG A 209 19.16 -13.88 22.32
C ARG A 209 18.14 -14.85 21.72
N LYS A 210 16.91 -14.87 22.24
CA LYS A 210 15.81 -15.71 21.72
C LYS A 210 15.15 -15.10 20.50
N ILE A 211 15.20 -13.77 20.37
CA ILE A 211 14.73 -13.02 19.19
C ILE A 211 15.74 -11.96 18.80
N ARG A 212 15.62 -11.44 17.58
CA ARG A 212 16.34 -10.27 17.11
C ARG A 212 15.35 -9.15 16.82
N LEU A 213 15.53 -8.01 17.46
CA LEU A 213 14.75 -6.81 17.17
C LEU A 213 15.32 -6.09 15.95
N PRO A 214 14.48 -5.65 14.99
CA PRO A 214 14.92 -4.80 13.90
C PRO A 214 15.49 -3.48 14.44
N VAL A 215 16.50 -2.96 13.75
CA VAL A 215 17.24 -1.73 14.10
C VAL A 215 16.75 -0.57 13.26
#